data_AF-A0A6I1UIY8-F1
#
_entry.id   AF-A0A6I1UIY8-F1
#
_cell.length_a   1.000
_cell.length_b   1.000
_cell.length_c   1.000
_cell.angle_alpha   90.00
_cell.angle_beta   90.00
_cell.angle_gamma   90.00
#
_symmetry.space_group_name_H-M   'P 1'
#
loop_
_entity.id
_entity.type
_entity.pdbx_description
1 polymer ?
#
loop_
_entity_poly.entity_id
_entity_poly.type
_entity_poly.pdbx_seq_one_letter_code
_entity_poly.pdbx_strand_id
1 'polypeptide(L)'
;MITDKSFNYLVDQVYEVDKNKNSTPWKAGDELRKDSQTFRVLSTKDNTSNGMQAMAVAPVDKNGNVDYSHVVIAYAGTNKDDRLDIQTDIQSIGFGDRQVLSDLKTKTFRKSQFQTALSFAEEIEKTYPSAKITTAGHSLGESLAMYVALKRGYANIGYNGPDIHNLIS
;
A
#
# COMPACT_ATOMS: atom_id res chain seq x y z
N MET A 1 -1.70 -12.14 -16.79
CA MET A 1 -1.24 -10.75 -16.53
C MET A 1 -2.32 -10.04 -15.75
N ILE A 2 -1.97 -9.26 -14.73
CA ILE A 2 -2.92 -8.46 -13.95
C ILE A 2 -3.28 -7.22 -14.78
N THR A 3 -4.57 -6.92 -14.95
CA THR A 3 -5.03 -5.76 -15.73
C THR A 3 -5.01 -4.49 -14.89
N ASP A 4 -4.94 -3.32 -15.53
CA ASP A 4 -5.04 -2.02 -14.85
C ASP A 4 -6.34 -1.88 -14.05
N LYS A 5 -7.44 -2.45 -14.56
CA LYS A 5 -8.73 -2.50 -13.83
C LYS A 5 -8.64 -3.33 -12.56
N SER A 6 -7.90 -4.43 -12.58
CA SER A 6 -7.65 -5.23 -11.38
C SER A 6 -6.74 -4.52 -10.40
N PHE A 7 -5.69 -3.82 -10.86
CA PHE A 7 -4.86 -2.99 -9.96
C PHE A 7 -5.68 -1.91 -9.27
N ASN A 8 -6.48 -1.16 -10.04
CA ASN A 8 -7.37 -0.14 -9.49
C ASN A 8 -8.35 -0.74 -8.46
N TYR A 9 -8.96 -1.88 -8.76
CA TYR A 9 -9.79 -2.62 -7.82
C TYR A 9 -9.04 -3.00 -6.54
N LEU A 10 -7.83 -3.56 -6.62
CA LEU A 10 -7.04 -3.94 -5.44
C LEU A 10 -6.66 -2.73 -4.57
N VAL A 11 -6.38 -1.59 -5.21
CA VAL A 11 -6.12 -0.30 -4.54
C VAL A 11 -7.38 0.28 -3.88
N ASP A 12 -8.58 -0.04 -4.37
CA ASP A 12 -9.81 0.29 -3.67
C ASP A 12 -10.07 -0.70 -2.51
N GLN A 13 -9.79 -2.00 -2.71
CA GLN A 13 -10.06 -3.02 -1.69
C GLN A 13 -9.16 -2.91 -0.46
N VAL A 14 -7.97 -2.32 -0.55
CA VAL A 14 -7.08 -2.21 0.61
C VAL A 14 -7.65 -1.35 1.75
N TYR A 15 -8.58 -0.42 1.47
CA TYR A 15 -9.28 0.35 2.51
C TYR A 15 -10.20 -0.54 3.38
N GLU A 16 -10.62 -1.70 2.86
CA GLU A 16 -11.48 -2.65 3.57
C GLU A 16 -10.69 -3.54 4.55
N VAL A 17 -9.38 -3.32 4.70
CA VAL A 17 -8.55 -3.95 5.75
C VAL A 17 -8.76 -3.25 7.11
N ASP A 18 -9.28 -2.02 7.11
CA ASP A 18 -9.54 -1.23 8.32
C ASP A 18 -10.56 -1.92 9.24
N LYS A 19 -10.08 -2.44 10.36
CA LYS A 19 -10.91 -3.20 11.32
C LYS A 19 -11.90 -2.32 12.07
N ASN A 20 -11.69 -1.01 12.11
CA ASN A 20 -12.55 -0.07 12.80
C ASN A 20 -13.69 0.44 11.90
N LYS A 21 -13.56 0.28 10.58
CA LYS A 21 -14.54 0.77 9.59
C LYS A 21 -15.30 -0.35 8.90
N ASN A 22 -14.69 -1.53 8.78
CA ASN A 22 -15.33 -2.69 8.20
C ASN A 22 -15.53 -3.77 9.27
N SER A 23 -16.78 -4.22 9.45
CA SER A 23 -17.15 -5.30 10.36
C SER A 23 -16.66 -6.68 9.92
N THR A 24 -16.30 -6.82 8.65
CA THR A 24 -15.73 -8.00 8.01
C THR A 24 -14.48 -7.62 7.20
N PRO A 25 -13.39 -7.20 7.87
CA PRO A 25 -12.21 -6.71 7.18
C PRO A 25 -11.47 -7.85 6.47
N TRP A 26 -10.81 -7.52 5.36
CA TRP A 26 -10.03 -8.52 4.61
C TRP A 26 -8.91 -9.12 5.46
N LYS A 27 -8.75 -10.44 5.34
CA LYS A 27 -7.73 -11.22 6.04
C LYS A 27 -7.12 -12.27 5.11
N ALA A 28 -5.96 -12.79 5.52
CA ALA A 28 -5.30 -13.88 4.81
C ALA A 28 -6.26 -15.05 4.59
N GLY A 29 -6.28 -15.58 3.36
CA GLY A 29 -7.19 -16.64 2.95
C GLY A 29 -8.40 -16.19 2.15
N ASP A 30 -8.81 -14.92 2.27
CA ASP A 30 -9.98 -14.38 1.56
C ASP A 30 -9.74 -14.27 0.04
N GLU A 31 -10.81 -14.31 -0.74
CA GLU A 31 -10.75 -14.21 -2.20
C GLU A 31 -11.42 -12.95 -2.72
N LEU A 32 -10.65 -12.15 -3.46
CA LEU A 32 -11.13 -10.96 -4.14
C LEU A 32 -11.39 -11.29 -5.60
N ARG A 33 -12.54 -10.89 -6.14
CA ARG A 33 -12.95 -11.19 -7.51
C ARG A 33 -13.23 -9.91 -8.28
N LYS A 34 -12.53 -9.73 -9.40
CA LYS A 34 -12.76 -8.64 -10.34
C LYS A 34 -12.81 -9.19 -11.76
N ASP A 35 -13.98 -9.09 -12.37
CA ASP A 35 -14.26 -9.63 -13.70
C ASP A 35 -13.87 -11.13 -13.77
N SER A 36 -12.99 -11.54 -14.68
CA SER A 36 -12.49 -12.92 -14.78
C SER A 36 -11.25 -13.20 -13.92
N GLN A 37 -10.82 -12.26 -13.07
CA GLN A 37 -9.62 -12.39 -12.24
C GLN A 37 -9.99 -12.61 -10.77
N THR A 38 -9.39 -13.64 -10.18
CA THR A 38 -9.49 -13.94 -8.75
C THR A 38 -8.13 -13.74 -8.11
N PHE A 39 -8.11 -13.19 -6.91
CA PHE A 39 -6.92 -12.99 -6.10
C PHE A 39 -7.13 -13.57 -4.71
N ARG A 40 -6.09 -14.21 -4.18
CA ARG A 40 -6.04 -14.69 -2.80
C ARG A 40 -5.31 -13.65 -1.96
N VAL A 41 -5.94 -13.22 -0.86
CA VAL A 41 -5.29 -12.40 0.16
C VAL A 41 -4.26 -13.26 0.88
N LEU A 42 -3.00 -12.85 0.81
CA LEU A 42 -1.86 -13.52 1.43
C LEU A 42 -1.64 -13.02 2.86
N SER A 43 -1.71 -11.71 3.04
CA SER A 43 -1.52 -11.04 4.32
C SER A 43 -2.12 -9.65 4.29
N THR A 44 -2.55 -9.16 5.45
CA THR A 44 -3.07 -7.80 5.63
C THR A 44 -2.41 -7.15 6.84
N LYS A 45 -2.25 -5.83 6.78
CA LYS A 45 -1.75 -5.01 7.89
C LYS A 45 -2.66 -3.82 8.07
N ASP A 46 -3.18 -3.66 9.28
CA ASP A 46 -3.89 -2.47 9.75
C ASP A 46 -3.14 -1.96 10.98
N ASN A 47 -2.27 -0.97 10.79
CA ASN A 47 -1.50 -0.38 11.87
C ASN A 47 -2.24 0.84 12.43
N THR A 48 -3.15 0.61 13.36
CA THR A 48 -3.95 1.66 14.02
C THR A 48 -3.11 2.72 14.75
N SER A 49 -1.86 2.40 15.11
CA SER A 49 -0.95 3.34 15.79
C SER A 49 -0.37 4.41 14.88
N ASN A 50 -0.30 4.16 13.56
CA ASN A 50 0.21 5.14 12.60
C ASN A 50 -0.70 5.35 11.38
N GLY A 51 -1.80 4.59 11.25
CA GLY A 51 -2.75 4.67 10.15
C GLY A 51 -2.35 3.93 8.87
N MET A 52 -1.23 3.19 8.84
CA MET A 52 -0.83 2.44 7.65
C MET A 52 -1.73 1.22 7.45
N GLN A 53 -2.26 1.08 6.24
CA GLN A 53 -3.05 -0.07 5.80
C GLN A 53 -2.45 -0.66 4.54
N ALA A 54 -2.27 -1.98 4.52
CA ALA A 54 -1.68 -2.69 3.39
C ALA A 54 -2.28 -4.09 3.22
N MET A 55 -2.26 -4.57 1.98
CA MET A 55 -2.75 -5.89 1.61
C MET A 55 -1.86 -6.50 0.54
N ALA A 56 -1.37 -7.71 0.80
CA ALA A 56 -0.64 -8.51 -0.18
C ALA A 56 -1.57 -9.58 -0.77
N VAL A 57 -1.58 -9.70 -2.09
CA VAL A 57 -2.41 -10.67 -2.82
C VAL A 57 -1.62 -11.41 -3.91
N ALA A 58 -2.05 -12.62 -4.24
CA ALA A 58 -1.58 -13.36 -5.41
C ALA A 58 -2.74 -13.75 -6.33
N PRO A 59 -2.55 -13.81 -7.66
CA PRO A 59 -3.56 -14.31 -8.58
C PRO A 59 -3.93 -15.76 -8.30
N VAL A 60 -5.16 -16.15 -8.65
CA VAL A 60 -5.66 -17.53 -8.60
C VAL A 60 -6.01 -17.97 -10.02
N ASP A 61 -5.52 -19.14 -10.43
CA ASP A 61 -5.83 -19.72 -11.73
C ASP A 61 -7.27 -20.25 -11.80
N LYS A 62 -7.69 -20.62 -13.01
CA LYS A 62 -9.04 -21.19 -13.26
C LYS A 62 -9.32 -22.50 -12.52
N ASN A 63 -8.29 -23.19 -12.03
CA ASN A 63 -8.39 -24.44 -11.28
C ASN A 63 -8.38 -24.21 -9.77
N GLY A 64 -8.25 -22.96 -9.30
CA GLY A 64 -8.18 -22.60 -7.88
C GLY A 64 -6.78 -22.61 -7.29
N ASN A 65 -5.73 -22.79 -8.10
CA ASN A 65 -4.34 -22.73 -7.61
C ASN A 65 -3.87 -21.29 -7.50
N VAL A 66 -3.21 -20.96 -6.39
CA VAL A 66 -2.62 -19.64 -6.18
C VAL A 66 -1.27 -19.54 -6.88
N ASP A 67 -1.09 -18.52 -7.72
CA ASP A 67 0.19 -18.19 -8.37
C ASP A 67 1.05 -17.32 -7.44
N TYR A 68 1.83 -17.97 -6.57
CA TYR A 68 2.76 -17.28 -5.67
C TYR A 68 3.98 -16.66 -6.38
N SER A 69 4.15 -16.86 -7.70
CA SER A 69 5.25 -16.24 -8.45
C SER A 69 5.01 -14.76 -8.76
N HIS A 70 3.78 -14.27 -8.57
CA HIS A 70 3.42 -12.86 -8.71
C HIS A 70 2.66 -12.40 -7.48
N VAL A 71 3.16 -11.35 -6.82
CA VAL A 71 2.53 -10.77 -5.64
C VAL A 71 2.29 -9.29 -5.87
N VAL A 72 1.07 -8.82 -5.55
CA VAL A 72 0.74 -7.40 -5.51
C VAL A 72 0.63 -6.96 -4.07
N ILE A 73 1.32 -5.89 -3.70
CA ILE A 73 1.18 -5.23 -2.41
C ILE A 73 0.46 -3.89 -2.63
N ALA A 74 -0.80 -3.84 -2.22
CA ALA A 74 -1.59 -2.62 -2.23
C ALA A 74 -1.41 -1.87 -0.90
N TYR A 75 -1.29 -0.54 -0.97
CA TYR A 75 -1.25 0.36 0.18
C TYR A 75 -2.41 1.35 0.12
N ALA A 76 -3.15 1.49 1.23
CA ALA A 76 -4.21 2.48 1.31
C ALA A 76 -3.64 3.89 1.47
N GLY A 77 -4.37 4.87 0.95
CA GLY A 77 -4.19 6.25 1.37
C GLY A 77 -4.93 6.55 2.67
N THR A 78 -5.05 7.82 3.01
CA THR A 78 -5.92 8.27 4.11
C THR A 78 -7.34 8.54 3.63
N ASN A 79 -8.25 8.86 4.55
CA ASN A 79 -9.61 9.29 4.24
C ASN A 79 -9.64 10.54 3.37
N LYS A 80 -10.69 10.72 2.57
CA LYS A 80 -10.79 11.83 1.60
C LYS A 80 -10.61 13.21 2.24
N ASP A 81 -11.06 13.41 3.47
CA ASP A 81 -10.98 14.68 4.18
C ASP A 81 -9.55 15.00 4.64
N ASP A 82 -8.80 13.99 5.10
CA ASP A 82 -7.39 14.12 5.51
C ASP A 82 -6.43 14.16 4.31
N ARG A 83 -6.91 13.80 3.11
CA ARG A 83 -6.10 13.58 1.92
C ARG A 83 -5.49 14.87 1.38
N LEU A 84 -6.22 15.98 1.50
CA LEU A 84 -5.77 17.31 1.06
C LEU A 84 -4.65 17.84 1.98
N ASP A 85 -4.83 17.67 3.29
CA ASP A 85 -3.85 18.09 4.29
C ASP A 85 -2.55 17.27 4.16
N ILE A 86 -2.65 15.96 3.96
CA ILE A 86 -1.47 15.10 3.75
C ILE A 86 -0.74 15.41 2.44
N GLN A 87 -1.47 15.67 1.35
CA GLN A 87 -0.84 16.02 0.08
C GLN A 87 -0.01 17.31 0.22
N THR A 88 -0.57 18.32 0.88
CA THR A 88 0.10 19.60 1.16
C THR A 88 1.35 19.37 2.02
N ASP A 89 1.25 18.49 3.01
CA ASP A 89 2.35 18.19 3.92
C ASP A 89 3.45 17.31 3.32
N ILE A 90 3.17 16.49 2.30
CA ILE A 90 4.22 15.78 1.54
C ILE A 90 4.95 16.76 0.63
N GLN A 91 4.21 17.65 -0.04
CA GLN A 91 4.77 18.64 -0.95
C GLN A 91 5.69 19.65 -0.23
N SER A 92 5.38 20.00 1.03
CA SER A 92 6.20 20.94 1.82
C SER A 92 7.59 20.40 2.19
N ILE A 93 7.77 19.08 2.29
CA ILE A 93 9.08 18.44 2.55
C ILE A 93 10.10 18.79 1.44
N GLY A 94 9.63 19.13 0.22
CA GLY A 94 10.47 19.46 -0.92
C GLY A 94 10.90 20.90 -1.11
N PHE A 95 10.30 21.82 -0.37
CA PHE A 95 10.62 23.25 -0.50
C PHE A 95 11.65 23.75 0.54
N GLY A 96 12.36 22.84 1.20
CA GLY A 96 13.51 23.18 2.05
C GLY A 96 13.17 23.48 3.51
N ASP A 97 11.94 23.22 3.96
CA ASP A 97 11.63 23.28 5.40
C ASP A 97 12.02 21.95 6.05
N ARG A 98 13.23 21.91 6.64
CA ARG A 98 13.77 20.78 7.42
C ARG A 98 13.01 20.54 8.74
N GLN A 99 11.75 20.91 8.82
CA GLN A 99 10.88 20.64 9.95
C GLN A 99 10.07 19.40 9.68
N VAL A 100 10.62 18.29 10.15
CA VAL A 100 9.86 17.07 10.43
C VAL A 100 8.64 17.45 11.27
N LEU A 101 7.46 17.33 10.67
CA LEU A 101 6.15 17.13 11.30
C LEU A 101 5.78 18.15 12.38
N SER A 102 4.88 19.07 12.08
CA SER A 102 4.13 19.80 13.12
C SER A 102 2.65 19.49 13.06
N ASP A 103 2.29 18.33 13.61
CA ASP A 103 1.15 18.30 14.51
C ASP A 103 1.76 18.45 15.92
N LEU A 104 1.55 19.61 16.55
CA LEU A 104 2.29 20.09 17.74
C LEU A 104 2.18 19.18 18.98
N LYS A 105 1.44 18.07 18.90
CA LYS A 105 1.28 17.09 19.98
C LYS A 105 1.99 15.74 19.78
N THR A 106 2.34 15.29 18.56
CA THR A 106 2.80 13.89 18.38
C THR A 106 4.02 13.64 17.48
N LYS A 107 4.45 14.57 16.59
CA LYS A 107 5.71 14.53 15.80
C LYS A 107 6.23 13.18 15.21
N THR A 108 5.42 12.11 15.08
CA THR A 108 5.95 10.73 14.84
C THR A 108 5.18 9.92 13.77
N PHE A 109 4.09 10.46 13.20
CA PHE A 109 3.14 9.62 12.44
C PHE A 109 3.55 9.29 10.99
N ARG A 110 4.31 10.13 10.27
CA ARG A 110 4.53 9.92 8.81
C ARG A 110 5.79 9.13 8.46
N LYS A 111 6.95 9.43 9.07
CA LYS A 111 8.16 8.60 8.91
C LYS A 111 7.90 7.15 9.31
N SER A 112 6.99 6.94 10.28
CA SER A 112 6.60 5.60 10.71
C SER A 112 5.73 4.87 9.67
N GLN A 113 4.82 5.52 8.95
CA GLN A 113 4.01 4.84 7.91
C GLN A 113 4.88 4.29 6.78
N PHE A 114 5.76 5.11 6.19
CA PHE A 114 6.71 4.68 5.15
C PHE A 114 7.62 3.54 5.63
N GLN A 115 8.11 3.62 6.87
CA GLN A 115 8.93 2.56 7.45
C GLN A 115 8.12 1.27 7.64
N THR A 116 6.89 1.36 8.15
CA THR A 116 6.05 0.17 8.33
C THR A 116 5.57 -0.43 7.01
N ALA A 117 5.38 0.40 5.98
CA ALA A 117 5.08 -0.06 4.62
C ALA A 117 6.26 -0.85 4.03
N LEU A 118 7.49 -0.35 4.22
CA LEU A 118 8.72 -1.03 3.84
C LEU A 118 8.90 -2.35 4.59
N SER A 119 8.72 -2.34 5.92
CA SER A 119 8.83 -3.57 6.73
C SER A 119 7.78 -4.60 6.34
N PHE A 120 6.55 -4.19 6.02
CA PHE A 120 5.54 -5.12 5.51
C PHE A 120 5.97 -5.74 4.17
N ALA A 121 6.50 -4.95 3.25
CA ALA A 121 7.03 -5.47 1.99
C ALA A 121 8.20 -6.44 2.17
N GLU A 122 9.09 -6.19 3.12
CA GLU A 122 10.21 -7.08 3.46
C GLU A 122 9.71 -8.40 4.07
N GLU A 123 8.67 -8.36 4.90
CA GLU A 123 7.99 -9.55 5.42
C GLU A 123 7.42 -10.40 4.27
N ILE A 124 6.73 -9.77 3.32
CA ILE A 124 6.16 -10.47 2.14
C ILE A 124 7.25 -11.06 1.26
N GLU A 125 8.31 -10.31 0.96
CA GLU A 125 9.44 -10.80 0.17
C GLU A 125 10.13 -11.99 0.85
N LYS A 126 10.32 -11.94 2.17
CA LYS A 126 10.90 -13.06 2.93
C LYS A 126 10.02 -14.31 2.86
N THR A 127 8.69 -14.15 2.89
CA THR A 127 7.75 -15.27 2.76
C THR A 127 7.67 -15.81 1.33
N TYR A 128 7.80 -14.94 0.32
CA TYR A 128 7.71 -15.29 -1.09
C TYR A 128 8.98 -14.84 -1.87
N PRO A 129 10.14 -15.43 -1.59
CA PRO A 129 11.44 -14.91 -2.05
C PRO A 129 11.68 -15.02 -3.56
N SER A 130 10.89 -15.83 -4.27
CA SER A 130 10.95 -15.97 -5.73
C SER A 130 9.87 -15.15 -6.45
N ALA A 131 9.00 -14.45 -5.72
CA ALA A 131 7.90 -13.71 -6.31
C ALA A 131 8.38 -12.43 -6.99
N LYS A 132 7.79 -12.13 -8.16
CA LYS A 132 7.84 -10.78 -8.73
C LYS A 132 6.83 -9.92 -8.00
N ILE A 133 7.33 -9.00 -7.18
CA ILE A 133 6.50 -8.09 -6.39
C ILE A 133 6.19 -6.84 -7.20
N THR A 134 4.92 -6.46 -7.24
CA THR A 134 4.42 -5.17 -7.73
C THR A 134 3.74 -4.44 -6.60
N THR A 135 4.06 -3.18 -6.39
CA THR A 135 3.37 -2.32 -5.43
C THR A 135 2.31 -1.49 -6.14
N ALA A 136 1.24 -1.14 -5.42
CA ALA A 136 0.20 -0.29 -5.95
C ALA A 136 -0.42 0.55 -4.84
N GLY A 137 -0.89 1.75 -5.19
CA GLY A 137 -1.60 2.59 -4.25
C GLY A 137 -2.36 3.73 -4.91
N HIS A 138 -3.19 4.40 -4.11
CA HIS A 138 -3.85 5.64 -4.52
C HIS A 138 -3.60 6.74 -3.49
N SER A 139 -3.36 7.96 -3.97
CA SER A 139 -3.08 9.13 -3.13
C SER A 139 -1.87 8.90 -2.21
N LEU A 140 -1.98 9.08 -0.89
CA LEU A 140 -0.88 8.76 0.03
C LEU A 140 -0.40 7.30 -0.11
N GLY A 141 -1.33 6.37 -0.36
CA GLY A 141 -0.99 4.97 -0.58
C GLY A 141 -0.06 4.78 -1.77
N GLU A 142 -0.17 5.64 -2.79
CA GLU A 142 0.76 5.61 -3.91
C GLU A 142 2.15 6.14 -3.53
N SER A 143 2.24 7.17 -2.70
CA SER A 143 3.53 7.60 -2.16
C SER A 143 4.22 6.49 -1.37
N LEU A 144 3.47 5.74 -0.56
CA LEU A 144 3.99 4.57 0.15
C LEU A 144 4.44 3.48 -0.82
N ALA A 145 3.61 3.14 -1.80
CA ALA A 145 3.91 2.13 -2.83
C ALA A 145 5.18 2.47 -3.60
N MET A 146 5.27 3.68 -4.13
CA MET A 146 6.44 4.17 -4.88
C MET A 146 7.71 4.20 -4.00
N TYR A 147 7.62 4.65 -2.75
CA TYR A 147 8.76 4.63 -1.83
C TYR A 147 9.29 3.20 -1.62
N VAL A 148 8.40 2.25 -1.39
CA VAL A 148 8.76 0.83 -1.22
C VAL A 148 9.35 0.27 -2.52
N ALA A 149 8.73 0.57 -3.66
CA ALA A 149 9.22 0.13 -4.97
C ALA A 149 10.65 0.59 -5.23
N LEU A 150 10.96 1.85 -4.94
CA LEU A 150 12.29 2.42 -5.12
C LEU A 150 13.32 1.80 -4.16
N LYS A 151 12.94 1.51 -2.91
CA LYS A 151 13.85 0.90 -1.92
C LYS A 151 14.12 -0.58 -2.17
N ARG A 152 13.15 -1.32 -2.74
CA ARG A 152 13.25 -2.77 -2.95
C ARG A 152 13.46 -3.21 -4.40
N GLY A 153 13.39 -2.27 -5.36
CA GLY A 153 13.50 -2.57 -6.79
C GLY A 153 12.24 -3.25 -7.38
N TYR A 154 11.06 -2.98 -6.82
CA TYR A 154 9.80 -3.55 -7.30
C TYR A 154 9.21 -2.74 -8.45
N ALA A 155 8.31 -3.38 -9.21
CA ALA A 155 7.41 -2.63 -10.09
C ALA A 155 6.40 -1.82 -9.26
N ASN A 156 5.88 -0.74 -9.83
CA ASN A 156 4.87 0.10 -9.19
C ASN A 156 3.75 0.48 -10.18
N ILE A 157 2.49 0.38 -9.73
CA ILE A 157 1.31 0.82 -10.47
C ILE A 157 0.51 1.78 -9.60
N GLY A 158 0.58 3.06 -9.95
CA GLY A 158 0.10 4.13 -9.10
C GLY A 158 -1.03 4.97 -9.66
N TYR A 159 -1.84 5.51 -8.74
CA TYR A 159 -2.97 6.37 -9.07
C TYR A 159 -2.95 7.64 -8.21
N ASN A 160 -2.78 8.81 -8.84
CA ASN A 160 -2.89 10.13 -8.19
C ASN A 160 -2.04 10.32 -6.91
N GLY A 161 -0.83 9.76 -6.85
CA GLY A 161 0.10 9.97 -5.74
C GLY A 161 0.82 11.32 -5.82
N PRO A 162 1.05 12.01 -4.68
CA PRO A 162 1.92 13.18 -4.66
C PRO A 162 3.40 12.79 -4.88
N ASP A 163 4.17 13.76 -5.38
CA ASP A 163 5.62 13.61 -5.62
C ASP A 163 6.37 13.32 -4.30
N ILE A 164 7.27 12.33 -4.34
CA ILE A 164 8.04 11.84 -3.19
C ILE A 164 9.55 12.05 -3.30
N HIS A 165 10.05 12.83 -4.28
CA HIS A 165 11.50 12.92 -4.55
C HIS A 165 12.37 13.26 -3.32
N ASN A 166 11.84 14.01 -2.35
CA ASN A 166 12.58 14.37 -1.13
C ASN A 166 12.63 13.28 -0.06
N LEU A 167 11.79 12.26 -0.17
CA LEU A 167 11.76 11.12 0.75
C LEU A 167 12.77 10.02 0.35
N ILE A 168 13.28 10.09 -0.87
CA ILE A 168 14.15 9.07 -1.46
C ILE A 168 15.60 9.54 -1.64
N SER A 169 15.87 10.83 -1.37
CA SER A 169 17.22 11.43 -1.44
C SER A 169 18.10 11.09 -0.23
#